data_AF-A0A645D4N1-F1
#
_entry.id   AF-A0A645D4N1-F1
#
_cell.length_a   1.000
_cell.length_b   1.000
_cell.length_c   1.000
_cell.angle_alpha   90.00
_cell.angle_beta   90.00
_cell.angle_gamma   90.00
#
_symmetry.space_group_name_H-M   'P 1'
#
loop_
_entity.id
_entity.type
_entity.pdbx_description
1 polymer ?
#
loop_
_entity_poly.entity_id
_entity_poly.type
_entity_poly.pdbx_seq_one_letter_code
_entity_poly.pdbx_strand_id
1 'polypeptide(L)'
;MTDLLPQRLNLHGKERKYTTLHAIAGDAPVIIRGSFEHPSLYHYFTGGKTQLISSLYTRRTQFDIWNFEADFYHQPVLITGDYEGRSKLLCYVNGSTFRGFFTDSLQVTNHIRIRYELPEKTFIPGDTVVMPVVLHNTSAEDYYFNHSVFPGELTGIFISRGKMTEIPAIYQISDSIPAGEEVNAEVKLAVPYLSADVCDFTLSLKSWFGPTLNAPVVPVNVRQP
;
A
#
# COMPACT_ATOMS: atom_id res chain seq x y z
N MET A 1 -21.14 -2.19 -38.96
CA MET A 1 -20.62 -3.37 -38.25
C MET A 1 -20.32 -2.94 -36.82
N THR A 2 -21.10 -3.40 -35.85
CA THR A 2 -20.79 -3.17 -34.43
C THR A 2 -19.63 -4.09 -34.09
N ASP A 3 -18.51 -3.53 -33.61
CA ASP A 3 -17.36 -4.33 -33.21
C ASP A 3 -17.76 -5.24 -32.03
N LEU A 4 -17.79 -6.55 -32.26
CA LEU A 4 -18.32 -7.54 -31.32
C LEU A 4 -17.31 -7.89 -30.23
N LEU A 5 -16.02 -7.60 -30.46
CA LEU A 5 -14.93 -7.92 -29.52
C LEU A 5 -15.03 -7.11 -28.21
N PRO A 6 -15.24 -5.78 -28.23
CA PRO A 6 -15.42 -5.00 -27.00
C PRO A 6 -16.63 -5.43 -26.15
N GLN A 7 -17.70 -5.92 -26.80
CA GLN A 7 -18.90 -6.38 -26.09
C GLN A 7 -18.66 -7.73 -25.39
N ARG A 8 -17.98 -8.67 -26.05
CA ARG A 8 -17.63 -9.98 -25.46
C ARG A 8 -16.61 -9.88 -24.32
N LEU A 9 -15.78 -8.84 -24.33
CA LEU A 9 -14.76 -8.59 -23.31
C LEU A 9 -15.21 -7.60 -22.21
N ASN A 10 -16.48 -7.17 -22.19
CA ASN A 10 -16.98 -6.15 -21.26
C ASN A 10 -16.12 -4.86 -21.23
N LEU A 11 -15.68 -4.41 -22.40
CA LEU A 11 -14.85 -3.20 -22.58
C LEU A 11 -15.67 -1.94 -22.90
N HIS A 12 -16.97 -2.09 -23.18
CA HIS A 12 -17.85 -0.98 -23.56
C HIS A 12 -17.87 0.12 -22.49
N GLY A 13 -17.69 1.37 -22.90
CA GLY A 13 -17.68 2.54 -22.01
C GLY A 13 -16.44 2.70 -21.13
N LYS A 14 -15.52 1.72 -21.09
CA LYS A 14 -14.28 1.78 -20.30
C LYS A 14 -13.21 2.65 -20.97
N GLU A 15 -13.14 2.66 -22.30
CA GLU A 15 -12.21 3.52 -23.04
C GLU A 15 -12.39 4.99 -22.66
N ARG A 16 -13.62 5.52 -22.83
CA ARG A 16 -13.95 6.91 -22.47
C ARG A 16 -13.61 7.23 -21.01
N LYS A 17 -13.79 6.27 -20.10
CA LYS A 17 -13.46 6.43 -18.68
C LYS A 17 -11.96 6.69 -18.49
N TYR A 18 -11.09 5.89 -19.08
CA TYR A 18 -9.64 6.03 -18.89
C TYR A 18 -9.00 7.11 -19.76
N THR A 19 -9.51 7.35 -20.97
CA THR A 19 -9.03 8.47 -21.80
C THR A 19 -9.38 9.82 -21.18
N THR A 20 -10.55 9.95 -20.53
CA THR A 20 -10.89 11.17 -19.76
C THR A 20 -9.96 11.36 -18.57
N LEU A 21 -9.67 10.29 -17.82
CA LEU A 21 -8.70 10.36 -16.72
C LEU A 21 -7.29 10.73 -17.23
N HIS A 22 -6.87 10.19 -18.37
CA HIS A 22 -5.58 10.49 -18.98
C HIS A 22 -5.49 11.94 -19.45
N ALA A 23 -6.56 12.51 -20.02
CA ALA A 23 -6.61 13.93 -20.37
C ALA A 23 -6.43 14.85 -19.14
N ILE A 24 -6.85 14.40 -17.96
CA ILE A 24 -6.63 15.13 -16.69
C ILE A 24 -5.19 14.96 -16.20
N ALA A 25 -4.65 13.74 -16.31
CA ALA A 25 -3.28 13.43 -15.91
C ALA A 25 -2.24 14.12 -16.80
N GLY A 26 -2.54 14.30 -18.09
CA GLY A 26 -1.55 14.70 -19.08
C GLY A 26 -0.42 13.67 -19.16
N ASP A 27 0.82 14.14 -19.06
CA ASP A 27 2.02 13.30 -19.09
C ASP A 27 2.35 12.68 -17.72
N ALA A 28 1.65 13.08 -16.65
CA ALA A 28 1.90 12.57 -15.32
C ALA A 28 1.55 11.06 -15.22
N PRO A 29 2.40 10.22 -14.60
CA PRO A 29 2.03 8.87 -14.26
C PRO A 29 0.79 8.83 -13.35
N VAL A 30 0.00 7.77 -13.46
CA VAL A 30 -1.24 7.62 -12.69
C VAL A 30 -1.17 6.40 -11.77
N ILE A 31 -1.24 6.62 -10.46
CA ILE A 31 -1.43 5.54 -9.49
C ILE A 31 -2.92 5.28 -9.34
N ILE A 32 -3.34 4.05 -9.70
CA ILE A 32 -4.74 3.64 -9.64
C ILE A 32 -4.97 2.67 -8.49
N ARG A 33 -5.77 3.09 -7.50
CA ARG A 33 -6.17 2.24 -6.38
C ARG A 33 -7.22 1.21 -6.81
N GLY A 34 -7.22 0.06 -6.13
CA GLY A 34 -8.27 -0.95 -6.23
C GLY A 34 -7.77 -2.21 -6.92
N SER A 35 -8.46 -2.64 -7.96
CA SER A 35 -8.08 -3.83 -8.73
C SER A 35 -6.95 -3.53 -9.72
N PHE A 36 -6.08 -4.51 -9.92
CA PHE A 36 -5.04 -4.53 -10.96
C PHE A 36 -5.61 -4.39 -12.39
N GLU A 37 -6.90 -4.68 -12.57
CA GLU A 37 -7.58 -4.48 -13.85
C GLU A 37 -7.59 -3.01 -14.29
N HIS A 38 -7.65 -2.07 -13.34
CA HIS A 38 -7.72 -0.65 -13.66
C HIS A 38 -6.45 -0.09 -14.31
N PRO A 39 -5.24 -0.27 -13.73
CA PRO A 39 -4.01 0.14 -14.41
C PRO A 39 -3.82 -0.58 -15.74
N SER A 40 -4.15 -1.89 -15.85
CA SER A 40 -4.08 -2.59 -17.13
C SER A 40 -4.98 -1.97 -18.20
N LEU A 41 -6.23 -1.64 -17.86
CA LEU A 41 -7.16 -1.00 -18.78
C LEU A 41 -6.74 0.43 -19.11
N TYR A 42 -6.25 1.20 -18.14
CA TYR A 42 -5.72 2.53 -18.38
C TYR A 42 -4.59 2.48 -19.41
N HIS A 43 -3.58 1.65 -19.15
CA HIS A 43 -2.45 1.51 -20.07
C HIS A 43 -2.90 1.02 -21.45
N TYR A 44 -3.80 0.04 -21.53
CA TYR A 44 -4.33 -0.47 -22.79
C TYR A 44 -5.00 0.62 -23.65
N PHE A 45 -5.81 1.50 -23.06
CA PHE A 45 -6.56 2.52 -23.81
C PHE A 45 -5.78 3.81 -24.08
N THR A 46 -4.75 4.12 -23.30
CA THR A 46 -4.09 5.44 -23.36
C THR A 46 -2.60 5.35 -23.65
N GLY A 47 -1.97 4.19 -23.45
CA GLY A 47 -0.51 4.03 -23.45
C GLY A 47 0.19 4.72 -22.26
N GLY A 48 -0.56 5.40 -21.39
CA GLY A 48 -0.01 6.18 -20.28
C GLY A 48 0.65 5.30 -19.22
N LYS A 49 1.61 5.91 -18.50
CA LYS A 49 2.29 5.26 -17.37
C LYS A 49 1.33 5.13 -16.19
N THR A 50 1.24 3.95 -15.61
CA THR A 50 0.35 3.69 -14.49
C THR A 50 0.85 2.56 -13.60
N GLN A 51 0.44 2.58 -12.34
CA GLN A 51 0.78 1.56 -11.37
C GLN A 51 -0.34 1.35 -10.35
N LEU A 52 -0.38 0.14 -9.78
CA LEU A 52 -1.09 -0.14 -8.53
C LEU A 52 -0.04 -0.37 -7.44
N ILE A 53 -0.07 0.43 -6.38
CA ILE A 53 0.77 0.19 -5.21
C ILE A 53 0.18 -0.97 -4.41
N SER A 54 0.94 -2.05 -4.23
CA SER A 54 0.47 -3.21 -3.46
C SER A 54 0.45 -2.92 -1.96
N SER A 55 -0.56 -3.45 -1.29
CA SER A 55 -0.72 -3.43 0.16
C SER A 55 -1.40 -4.74 0.59
N LEU A 56 -1.58 -5.00 1.87
CA LEU A 56 -2.33 -6.18 2.35
C LEU A 56 -3.81 -6.15 1.94
N TYR A 57 -4.32 -5.01 1.46
CA TYR A 57 -5.66 -4.90 0.87
C TYR A 57 -5.70 -5.38 -0.58
N THR A 58 -4.54 -5.51 -1.24
CA THR A 58 -4.43 -5.88 -2.65
C THR A 58 -3.47 -7.06 -2.82
N ARG A 59 -3.56 -7.78 -3.93
CA ARG A 59 -2.60 -8.85 -4.22
C ARG A 59 -1.39 -8.26 -4.93
N ARG A 60 -0.22 -8.86 -4.74
CA ARG A 60 0.91 -8.62 -5.65
C ARG A 60 0.52 -9.05 -7.06
N THR A 61 0.91 -8.24 -8.03
CA THR A 61 0.56 -8.35 -9.44
C THR A 61 1.81 -8.17 -10.32
N GLN A 62 1.67 -8.29 -11.64
CA GLN A 62 2.79 -8.06 -12.57
C GLN A 62 3.42 -6.66 -12.43
N PHE A 63 2.62 -5.69 -11.97
CA PHE A 63 3.05 -4.32 -11.70
C PHE A 63 4.16 -4.25 -10.65
N ASP A 64 4.09 -5.09 -9.62
CA ASP A 64 5.13 -5.18 -8.57
C ASP A 64 6.45 -5.78 -9.08
N ILE A 65 6.39 -6.57 -10.15
CA ILE A 65 7.58 -7.17 -10.77
C ILE A 65 8.28 -6.16 -11.68
N TRP A 66 7.49 -5.35 -12.38
CA TRP A 66 8.00 -4.35 -13.31
C TRP A 66 8.58 -3.12 -12.63
N ASN A 67 8.22 -2.87 -11.36
CA ASN A 67 8.80 -1.80 -10.53
C ASN A 67 8.68 -0.40 -11.16
N PHE A 68 7.59 -0.14 -11.89
CA PHE A 68 7.39 1.13 -12.59
C PHE A 68 7.28 2.33 -11.65
N GLU A 69 6.95 2.11 -10.37
CA GLU A 69 6.93 3.16 -9.35
C GLU A 69 8.30 3.81 -9.15
N ALA A 70 9.40 3.11 -9.42
CA ALA A 70 10.75 3.68 -9.30
C ALA A 70 10.93 4.91 -10.21
N ASP A 71 10.32 4.89 -11.40
CA ASP A 71 10.36 6.01 -12.33
C ASP A 71 9.51 7.20 -11.84
N PHE A 72 8.64 7.02 -10.84
CA PHE A 72 7.62 8.00 -10.47
C PHE A 72 8.04 8.91 -9.31
N TYR A 73 9.12 8.58 -8.59
CA TYR A 73 9.54 9.28 -7.36
C TYR A 73 9.87 10.78 -7.55
N HIS A 74 10.31 11.19 -8.74
CA HIS A 74 10.84 12.54 -9.01
C HIS A 74 10.00 13.38 -9.98
N GLN A 75 8.73 13.01 -10.18
CA GLN A 75 7.84 13.73 -11.10
C GLN A 75 6.45 13.90 -10.50
N PRO A 76 5.64 14.85 -11.01
CA PRO A 76 4.24 14.93 -10.65
C PRO A 76 3.51 13.63 -10.97
N VAL A 77 2.79 13.07 -10.00
CA VAL A 77 2.00 11.83 -10.12
C VAL A 77 0.56 12.13 -9.75
N LEU A 78 -0.38 11.62 -10.56
CA LEU A 78 -1.80 11.62 -10.21
C LEU A 78 -2.14 10.39 -9.37
N ILE A 79 -2.59 10.59 -8.14
CA ILE A 79 -3.09 9.54 -7.27
C ILE A 79 -4.61 9.49 -7.38
N THR A 80 -5.18 8.33 -7.72
CA THR A 80 -6.63 8.13 -7.71
C THR A 80 -7.09 7.36 -6.47
N GLY A 81 -8.24 7.72 -5.95
CA GLY A 81 -8.81 7.20 -4.72
C GLY A 81 -9.52 8.29 -3.93
N ASP A 82 -10.21 7.90 -2.86
CA ASP A 82 -10.78 8.85 -1.92
C ASP A 82 -9.93 8.85 -0.65
N TYR A 83 -9.06 9.85 -0.56
CA TYR A 83 -8.19 10.12 0.58
C TYR A 83 -8.72 11.37 1.27
N GLU A 84 -9.27 11.19 2.46
CA GLU A 84 -9.97 12.21 3.23
C GLU A 84 -9.12 13.49 3.34
N GLY A 85 -9.75 14.63 3.06
CA GLY A 85 -9.11 15.95 3.09
C GLY A 85 -8.15 16.25 1.92
N ARG A 86 -7.76 15.27 1.10
CA ARG A 86 -6.82 15.46 -0.02
C ARG A 86 -7.49 15.32 -1.39
N SER A 87 -8.34 14.31 -1.53
CA SER A 87 -8.90 13.95 -2.83
C SER A 87 -10.03 14.88 -3.26
N LYS A 88 -9.97 15.34 -4.51
CA LYS A 88 -11.02 16.12 -5.18
C LYS A 88 -11.70 15.26 -6.24
N LEU A 89 -12.92 15.62 -6.62
CA LEU A 89 -13.56 15.04 -7.81
C LEU A 89 -12.76 15.45 -9.05
N LEU A 90 -12.24 14.48 -9.78
CA LEU A 90 -11.49 14.69 -11.02
C LEU A 90 -12.45 14.72 -12.22
N CYS A 91 -13.30 13.69 -12.34
CA CYS A 91 -14.33 13.62 -13.38
C CYS A 91 -15.46 12.64 -13.04
N TYR A 92 -16.58 12.80 -13.75
CA TYR A 92 -17.69 11.85 -13.79
C TYR A 92 -17.88 11.37 -15.23
N VAL A 93 -17.75 10.06 -15.47
CA VAL A 93 -17.86 9.46 -16.79
C VAL A 93 -18.66 8.16 -16.70
N ASN A 94 -19.75 8.06 -17.46
CA ASN A 94 -20.57 6.85 -17.57
C ASN A 94 -21.00 6.27 -16.21
N GLY A 95 -21.45 7.12 -15.27
CA GLY A 95 -21.85 6.65 -13.93
C GLY A 95 -20.69 6.39 -12.97
N SER A 96 -19.44 6.44 -13.43
CA SER A 96 -18.24 6.31 -12.58
C SER A 96 -17.68 7.68 -12.21
N THR A 97 -17.33 7.86 -10.93
CA THR A 97 -16.53 9.00 -10.46
C THR A 97 -15.06 8.60 -10.34
N PHE A 98 -14.16 9.49 -10.73
CA PHE A 98 -12.79 9.47 -10.27
C PHE A 98 -12.57 10.58 -9.27
N ARG A 99 -12.02 10.23 -8.12
CA ARG A 99 -11.48 11.17 -7.14
C ARG A 99 -9.98 10.96 -7.04
N GLY A 100 -9.26 12.01 -6.67
CA GLY A 100 -7.82 11.94 -6.53
C GLY A 100 -7.16 13.30 -6.32
N PHE A 101 -5.84 13.30 -6.33
CA PHE A 101 -5.01 14.49 -6.17
C PHE A 101 -3.65 14.28 -6.84
N PHE A 102 -2.98 15.39 -7.18
CA PHE A 102 -1.60 15.36 -7.66
C PHE A 102 -0.62 15.48 -6.50
N THR A 103 0.54 14.86 -6.65
CA THR A 103 1.68 15.01 -5.73
C THR A 103 2.98 15.07 -6.51
N ASP A 104 3.92 15.89 -6.06
CA ASP A 104 5.27 15.99 -6.63
C ASP A 104 6.31 15.21 -5.81
N SER A 105 5.86 14.44 -4.81
CA SER A 105 6.73 13.74 -3.86
C SER A 105 6.09 12.39 -3.52
N LEU A 106 6.15 11.46 -4.48
CA LEU A 106 5.67 10.10 -4.24
C LEU A 106 6.61 9.40 -3.27
N GLN A 107 6.05 8.78 -2.23
CA GLN A 107 6.78 7.88 -1.36
C GLN A 107 5.92 6.64 -1.12
N VAL A 108 6.48 5.45 -1.37
CA VAL A 108 5.82 4.17 -1.10
C VAL A 108 6.60 3.35 -0.08
N THR A 109 5.88 2.49 0.61
CA THR A 109 6.40 1.64 1.70
C THR A 109 6.95 0.31 1.19
N ASN A 110 6.75 -0.01 -0.09
CA ASN A 110 7.00 -1.33 -0.70
C ASN A 110 8.48 -1.72 -0.79
N HIS A 111 9.38 -0.73 -0.73
CA HIS A 111 10.81 -0.93 -0.69
C HIS A 111 11.41 -0.99 0.71
N ILE A 112 10.59 -0.88 1.76
CA ILE A 112 11.06 -1.17 3.12
C ILE A 112 10.89 -2.67 3.39
N ARG A 113 11.97 -3.34 3.76
CA ARG A 113 11.94 -4.72 4.25
C ARG A 113 12.05 -4.71 5.76
N ILE A 114 11.21 -5.50 6.42
CA ILE A 114 11.18 -5.59 7.88
C ILE A 114 11.58 -7.01 8.27
N ARG A 115 12.58 -7.11 9.14
CA ARG A 115 12.98 -8.35 9.80
C ARG A 115 12.72 -8.18 11.29
N TYR A 116 12.15 -9.19 11.93
CA TYR A 116 11.86 -9.17 13.36
C TYR A 116 11.96 -10.57 13.93
N GLU A 117 12.23 -10.64 15.23
CA GLU A 117 12.24 -11.88 15.99
C GLU A 117 11.25 -11.77 17.13
N LEU A 118 10.29 -12.68 17.19
CA LEU A 118 9.36 -12.73 18.30
C LEU A 118 10.03 -13.38 19.51
N PRO A 119 9.92 -12.79 20.71
CA PRO A 119 10.42 -13.43 21.92
C PRO A 119 9.68 -14.74 22.20
N GLU A 120 8.37 -14.76 21.94
CA GLU A 120 7.50 -15.91 22.09
C GLU A 120 6.42 -15.92 21.00
N LYS A 121 5.82 -17.09 20.73
CA LYS A 121 4.71 -17.23 19.78
C LYS A 121 3.35 -17.34 20.46
N THR A 122 3.30 -17.21 21.78
CA THR A 122 2.05 -17.18 22.56
C THR A 122 1.92 -15.79 23.15
N PHE A 123 0.84 -15.11 22.82
CA PHE A 123 0.52 -13.78 23.31
C PHE A 123 -0.70 -13.82 24.22
N ILE A 124 -0.74 -12.92 25.18
CA ILE A 124 -1.85 -12.74 26.11
C ILE A 124 -2.48 -11.37 25.81
N PRO A 125 -3.79 -11.29 25.51
CA PRO A 125 -4.47 -10.01 25.30
C PRO A 125 -4.27 -9.04 26.47
N GLY A 126 -4.00 -7.78 26.16
CA GLY A 126 -3.71 -6.72 27.15
C GLY A 126 -2.22 -6.58 27.48
N ASP A 127 -1.39 -7.60 27.21
CA ASP A 127 0.05 -7.48 27.36
C ASP A 127 0.69 -6.67 26.23
N THR A 128 1.97 -6.34 26.41
CA THR A 128 2.79 -5.70 25.39
C THR A 128 3.91 -6.63 24.98
N VAL A 129 3.97 -6.96 23.69
CA VAL A 129 5.10 -7.68 23.10
C VAL A 129 6.17 -6.67 22.75
N VAL A 130 7.40 -6.93 23.16
CA VAL A 130 8.59 -6.16 22.81
C VAL A 130 9.46 -7.01 21.91
N MET A 131 9.86 -6.49 20.75
CA MET A 131 10.67 -7.24 19.79
C MET A 131 11.74 -6.34 19.13
N PRO A 132 12.96 -6.86 18.90
CA PRO A 132 13.92 -6.20 18.04
C PRO A 132 13.48 -6.29 16.58
N VAL A 133 13.64 -5.18 15.85
CA VAL A 133 13.23 -5.05 14.45
C VAL A 133 14.34 -4.36 13.66
N VAL A 134 14.59 -4.86 12.46
CA VAL A 134 15.47 -4.24 11.46
C VAL A 134 14.62 -3.81 10.28
N LEU A 135 14.70 -2.53 9.93
CA LEU A 135 14.08 -1.96 8.74
C LEU A 135 15.18 -1.66 7.71
N HIS A 136 15.07 -2.23 6.53
CA HIS A 136 16.00 -2.05 5.42
C HIS A 136 15.33 -1.32 4.28
N ASN A 137 15.86 -0.16 3.88
CA ASN A 137 15.41 0.54 2.68
C ASN A 137 16.11 -0.03 1.46
N THR A 138 15.39 -0.77 0.62
CA THR A 138 15.94 -1.37 -0.60
C THR A 138 15.79 -0.46 -1.83
N SER A 139 15.28 0.76 -1.68
CA SER A 139 15.14 1.71 -2.78
C SER A 139 16.40 2.55 -2.97
N ALA A 140 16.47 3.24 -4.11
CA ALA A 140 17.54 4.20 -4.39
C ALA A 140 17.31 5.57 -3.72
N GLU A 141 16.16 5.76 -3.07
CA GLU A 141 15.73 7.02 -2.46
C GLU A 141 15.65 6.87 -0.94
N ASP A 142 15.82 7.97 -0.21
CA ASP A 142 15.59 8.00 1.23
C ASP A 142 14.10 7.81 1.56
N TYR A 143 13.82 7.13 2.67
CA TYR A 143 12.46 6.97 3.18
C TYR A 143 12.25 7.84 4.41
N TYR A 144 11.22 8.68 4.41
CA TYR A 144 10.89 9.58 5.53
C TYR A 144 9.59 9.15 6.24
N PHE A 145 9.65 8.84 7.53
CA PHE A 145 8.45 8.47 8.30
C PHE A 145 7.45 9.62 8.41
N ASN A 146 7.95 10.83 8.57
CA ASN A 146 7.15 12.06 8.69
C ASN A 146 6.93 12.75 7.34
N HIS A 147 6.86 12.00 6.23
CA HIS A 147 6.65 12.55 4.89
C HIS A 147 5.32 13.32 4.82
N SER A 148 5.37 14.57 4.33
CA SER A 148 4.24 15.52 4.36
C SER A 148 2.99 15.02 3.60
N VAL A 149 3.19 14.19 2.58
CA VAL A 149 2.11 13.60 1.79
C VAL A 149 1.83 12.15 2.18
N PHE A 150 2.84 11.40 2.58
CA PHE A 150 2.80 9.94 2.69
C PHE A 150 3.49 9.46 3.97
N PRO A 151 2.99 9.87 5.15
CA PRO A 151 3.57 9.45 6.41
C PRO A 151 3.51 7.92 6.55
N GLY A 152 4.55 7.37 7.16
CA GLY A 152 4.72 5.96 7.45
C GLY A 152 4.45 5.67 8.91
N GLU A 153 3.63 4.66 9.19
CA GLU A 153 3.40 4.14 10.54
C GLU A 153 3.78 2.67 10.59
N LEU A 154 4.62 2.27 11.55
CA LEU A 154 4.85 0.85 11.82
C LEU A 154 3.65 0.28 12.57
N THR A 155 3.04 -0.75 12.02
CA THR A 155 1.78 -1.33 12.49
C THR A 155 1.93 -2.85 12.60
N GLY A 156 1.52 -3.43 13.72
CA GLY A 156 1.32 -4.86 13.86
C GLY A 156 -0.01 -5.28 13.26
N ILE A 157 -0.01 -6.35 12.46
CA ILE A 157 -1.20 -6.87 11.78
C ILE A 157 -1.47 -8.28 12.28
N PHE A 158 -2.64 -8.47 12.88
CA PHE A 158 -3.16 -9.78 13.25
C PHE A 158 -4.21 -10.21 12.23
N ILE A 159 -4.04 -11.39 11.64
CA ILE A 159 -4.91 -11.93 10.60
C ILE A 159 -5.59 -13.19 11.13
N SER A 160 -6.90 -13.11 11.32
CA SER A 160 -7.71 -14.23 11.81
C SER A 160 -8.96 -14.41 10.97
N ARG A 161 -9.16 -15.61 10.41
CA ARG A 161 -10.32 -15.95 9.56
C ARG A 161 -10.58 -14.93 8.44
N GLY A 162 -9.51 -14.40 7.83
CA GLY A 162 -9.57 -13.39 6.77
C GLY A 162 -9.85 -11.96 7.25
N LYS A 163 -10.03 -11.72 8.55
CA LYS A 163 -10.13 -10.39 9.14
C LYS A 163 -8.75 -9.92 9.60
N MET A 164 -8.40 -8.69 9.25
CA MET A 164 -7.19 -8.02 9.73
C MET A 164 -7.54 -7.09 10.89
N THR A 165 -6.76 -7.17 11.96
CA THR A 165 -6.76 -6.23 13.09
C THR A 165 -5.41 -5.52 13.10
N GLU A 166 -5.44 -4.20 12.92
CA GLU A 166 -4.26 -3.35 12.84
C GLU A 166 -4.01 -2.68 14.20
N ILE A 167 -2.80 -2.79 14.72
CA ILE A 167 -2.40 -2.19 15.99
C ILE A 167 -1.17 -1.31 15.73
N PRO A 168 -1.28 0.02 15.91
CA PRO A 168 -0.12 0.90 15.84
C PRO A 168 0.95 0.47 16.83
N ALA A 169 2.19 0.39 16.35
CA ALA A 169 3.31 0.03 17.20
C ALA A 169 3.93 1.29 17.84
N ILE A 170 4.57 1.12 18.99
CA ILE A 170 5.38 2.15 19.65
C ILE A 170 6.85 1.81 19.38
N TYR A 171 7.60 2.76 18.85
CA TYR A 171 9.00 2.56 18.46
C TYR A 171 9.74 3.91 18.50
N GLN A 172 11.06 3.84 18.59
CA GLN A 172 11.93 5.00 18.49
C GLN A 172 13.00 4.74 17.44
N ILE A 173 12.97 5.52 16.36
CA ILE A 173 13.89 5.46 15.23
C ILE A 173 14.16 6.87 14.72
N SER A 174 15.19 7.02 13.88
CA SER A 174 15.40 8.26 13.12
C SER A 174 14.22 8.56 12.20
N ASP A 175 14.00 9.84 11.91
CA ASP A 175 12.90 10.31 11.03
C ASP A 175 12.97 9.76 9.61
N SER A 176 14.13 9.21 9.21
CA SER A 176 14.35 8.62 7.90
C SER A 176 15.23 7.36 7.93
N ILE A 177 15.14 6.58 6.86
CA ILE A 177 16.03 5.48 6.51
C ILE A 177 16.71 5.85 5.18
N PRO A 178 18.02 6.13 5.16
CA PRO A 178 18.71 6.46 3.93
C PRO A 178 18.60 5.34 2.88
N ALA A 179 18.75 5.69 1.60
CA ALA A 179 18.75 4.74 0.49
C ALA A 179 19.75 3.60 0.73
N GLY A 180 19.30 2.34 0.58
CA GLY A 180 20.13 1.15 0.77
C GLY A 180 20.44 0.76 2.22
N GLU A 181 20.15 1.62 3.19
CA GLU A 181 20.60 1.47 4.58
C GLU A 181 19.59 0.73 5.48
N GLU A 182 20.10 0.23 6.60
CA GLU A 182 19.33 -0.45 7.63
C GLU A 182 19.27 0.37 8.93
N VAL A 183 18.12 0.34 9.59
CA VAL A 183 17.94 0.89 10.94
C VAL A 183 17.41 -0.18 11.88
N ASN A 184 17.92 -0.17 13.10
CA ASN A 184 17.48 -1.07 14.17
C ASN A 184 16.52 -0.32 15.09
N ALA A 185 15.48 -1.02 15.55
CA ALA A 185 14.46 -0.48 16.43
C ALA A 185 14.06 -1.53 17.47
N GLU A 186 13.72 -1.07 18.67
CA GLU A 186 12.87 -1.84 19.56
C GLU A 186 11.42 -1.44 19.32
N VAL A 187 10.56 -2.42 19.08
CA VAL A 187 9.15 -2.21 18.76
C VAL A 187 8.29 -2.82 19.84
N LYS A 188 7.34 -2.03 20.34
CA LYS A 188 6.38 -2.43 21.36
C LYS A 188 4.99 -2.46 20.75
N LEU A 189 4.27 -3.56 20.95
CA LEU A 189 2.96 -3.79 20.38
C LEU A 189 2.00 -4.31 21.45
N ALA A 190 0.89 -3.61 21.65
CA ALA A 190 -0.18 -4.10 22.51
C ALA A 190 -0.88 -5.29 21.86
N VAL A 191 -1.11 -6.36 22.62
CA VAL A 191 -1.81 -7.55 22.13
C VAL A 191 -3.32 -7.30 22.21
N PRO A 192 -4.05 -7.34 21.08
CA PRO A 192 -5.48 -7.11 21.09
C PRO A 192 -6.27 -8.34 21.55
N TYR A 193 -7.50 -8.11 22.00
CA TYR A 193 -8.48 -9.18 22.14
C TYR A 193 -8.95 -9.65 20.76
N LEU A 194 -8.68 -10.90 20.43
CA LEU A 194 -9.08 -11.53 19.17
C LEU A 194 -10.16 -12.60 19.40
N SER A 195 -10.94 -12.88 18.36
CA SER A 195 -12.01 -13.90 18.40
C SER A 195 -11.53 -15.33 18.16
N ALA A 196 -10.24 -15.53 17.88
CA ALA A 196 -9.65 -16.84 17.67
C ALA A 196 -8.31 -16.94 18.40
N ASP A 197 -8.03 -18.14 18.90
CA ASP A 197 -6.82 -18.42 19.68
C ASP A 197 -5.58 -18.63 18.82
N VAL A 198 -5.74 -18.84 17.51
CA VAL A 198 -4.65 -18.96 16.54
C VAL A 198 -4.88 -17.93 15.44
N CYS A 199 -3.85 -17.14 15.15
CA CYS A 199 -3.86 -16.16 14.07
C CYS A 199 -2.47 -16.02 13.45
N ASP A 200 -2.44 -15.44 12.26
CA ASP A 200 -1.18 -15.02 11.65
C ASP A 200 -0.83 -13.60 12.12
N PHE A 201 0.46 -13.33 12.28
CA PHE A 201 1.00 -12.05 12.69
C PHE A 201 2.09 -11.59 11.71
N THR A 202 2.13 -10.29 11.43
CA THR A 202 3.23 -9.63 10.71
C THR A 202 3.38 -8.18 11.19
N LEU A 203 4.59 -7.64 11.06
CA LEU A 203 4.79 -6.19 11.05
C LEU A 203 4.63 -5.64 9.64
N SER A 204 4.14 -4.41 9.54
CA SER A 204 3.87 -3.71 8.28
C SER A 204 4.19 -2.23 8.46
N LEU A 205 4.68 -1.61 7.39
CA LEU A 205 4.72 -0.15 7.28
C LEU A 205 3.47 0.30 6.51
N LYS A 206 2.66 1.12 7.16
CA LYS A 206 1.39 1.63 6.65
C LYS A 206 1.55 3.04 6.15
N SER A 207 1.01 3.30 4.97
CA SER A 207 0.82 4.63 4.40
C SER A 207 -0.64 4.82 3.98
N TRP A 208 -0.95 5.89 3.25
CA TRP A 208 -2.27 6.08 2.64
C TRP A 208 -2.68 4.91 1.73
N PHE A 209 -1.73 4.22 1.08
CA PHE A 209 -2.04 3.06 0.23
C PHE A 209 -2.46 1.81 1.02
N GLY A 210 -2.35 1.86 2.35
CA GLY A 210 -2.65 0.76 3.28
C GLY A 210 -1.38 0.16 3.88
N PRO A 211 -1.55 -0.84 4.75
CA PRO A 211 -0.43 -1.59 5.34
C PRO A 211 0.24 -2.44 4.28
N THR A 212 1.55 -2.34 4.13
CA THR A 212 2.31 -3.09 3.13
C THR A 212 2.85 -4.41 3.70
N LEU A 213 2.89 -5.46 2.89
CA LEU A 213 3.54 -6.71 3.30
C LEU A 213 5.07 -6.55 3.22
N ASN A 214 5.64 -5.97 4.27
CA ASN A 214 7.07 -5.68 4.39
C ASN A 214 7.87 -6.77 5.10
N ALA A 215 7.19 -7.58 5.93
CA ALA A 215 7.79 -8.59 6.78
C ALA A 215 7.21 -9.99 6.50
N PRO A 216 7.86 -11.06 6.98
CA PRO A 216 7.29 -12.40 6.99
C PRO A 216 5.99 -12.46 7.81
N VAL A 217 5.06 -13.30 7.37
CA VAL A 217 3.86 -13.65 8.14
C VAL A 217 4.16 -14.91 8.96
N VAL A 218 3.92 -14.86 10.26
CA VAL A 218 4.19 -15.98 11.18
C VAL A 218 2.95 -16.36 11.99
N PRO A 219 2.67 -17.65 12.21
CA PRO A 219 1.58 -18.07 13.07
C PRO A 219 1.91 -17.80 14.54
N VAL A 220 0.93 -17.28 15.28
CA VAL A 220 0.98 -17.04 16.72
C VAL A 220 -0.30 -17.53 17.39
N ASN A 221 -0.19 -17.88 18.68
CA ASN A 221 -1.32 -18.19 19.53
C ASN A 221 -1.67 -16.97 20.37
N VAL A 222 -2.92 -16.55 20.39
CA VAL A 222 -3.42 -15.50 21.29
C VAL A 222 -4.30 -16.16 22.32
N ARG A 223 -3.71 -16.48 23.47
CA ARG A 223 -4.39 -17.23 24.54
C ARG A 223 -5.28 -16.28 25.32
N GLN A 224 -6.59 -16.49 25.25
CA GLN A 224 -7.52 -15.79 26.12
C GLN A 224 -7.22 -16.14 27.59
N PRO A 225 -7.24 -15.14 28.50
CA PRO A 225 -7.05 -15.38 29.93
C PRO A 225 -8.12 -16.31 30.53
#